data_AF-A0A9P8JI07-F1
#
_entry.id   AF-A0A9P8JI07-F1
#
_cell.length_a   1.000
_cell.length_b   1.000
_cell.length_c   1.000
_cell.angle_alpha   90.00
_cell.angle_beta   90.00
_cell.angle_gamma   90.00
#
_symmetry.space_group_name_H-M   'P 1'
#
loop_
_entity.id
_entity.type
_entity.pdbx_description
1 polymer ?
#
loop_
_entity_poly.entity_id
_entity_poly.type
_entity_poly.pdbx_seq_one_letter_code
_entity_poly.pdbx_strand_id
1 'polypeptide(L)'
;MFVYKRDGRKERVQFDKITARVSRLCYGLDPDHVDAAAITMKVIAGVYQGVNTIQLDDLAAETAAYMTTTHPDYAVLAARIAVSNLHKQTKKQFSAVISDLYHYVNPKTKKRAPMISEETYKTVMDHAEELNSAIVYDRDFNYQYFGFKTLERSYLLRLEGKVAERPQQMIMRVAVGIHGEDIEAAIET
;
A
#
# COMPACT_ATOMS: atom_id res chain seq x y z
N MET A 1 -8.22 -18.78 -19.24
CA MET A 1 -8.15 -18.43 -17.79
C MET A 1 -8.70 -17.02 -17.56
N PHE A 2 -9.44 -16.80 -16.48
CA PHE A 2 -10.05 -15.51 -16.14
C PHE A 2 -9.67 -15.09 -14.72
N VAL A 3 -9.63 -13.78 -14.48
CA VAL A 3 -9.40 -13.14 -13.18
C VAL A 3 -10.58 -12.26 -12.80
N TYR A 4 -10.77 -12.05 -11.51
CA TYR A 4 -11.73 -11.10 -10.98
C TYR A 4 -11.02 -9.81 -10.57
N LYS A 5 -11.48 -8.68 -11.12
CA LYS A 5 -11.03 -7.35 -10.73
C LYS A 5 -11.49 -7.02 -9.31
N ARG A 6 -10.87 -5.97 -8.75
CA ARG A 6 -11.26 -5.38 -7.45
C ARG A 6 -12.74 -4.97 -7.39
N ASP A 7 -13.33 -4.60 -8.53
CA ASP A 7 -14.74 -4.24 -8.65
C ASP A 7 -15.67 -5.43 -8.98
N GLY A 8 -15.14 -6.66 -8.95
CA GLY A 8 -15.89 -7.89 -9.21
C GLY A 8 -16.04 -8.25 -10.70
N ARG A 9 -15.59 -7.39 -11.64
CA ARG A 9 -15.67 -7.72 -13.07
C ARG A 9 -14.74 -8.85 -13.44
N LYS A 10 -15.22 -9.75 -14.30
CA LYS A 10 -14.44 -10.85 -14.87
C LYS A 10 -13.67 -10.40 -16.10
N GLU A 11 -12.37 -10.62 -16.13
CA GLU A 11 -11.51 -10.32 -17.28
C GLU A 11 -10.66 -11.53 -17.67
N ARG A 12 -10.33 -11.66 -18.96
CA ARG A 12 -9.39 -12.68 -19.42
C ARG A 12 -7.98 -12.32 -18.97
N VAL A 13 -7.22 -13.33 -18.52
CA VAL A 13 -5.77 -13.15 -18.28
C VAL A 13 -5.10 -12.78 -19.60
N GLN A 14 -4.37 -11.66 -19.61
CA GLN A 14 -3.56 -11.22 -20.73
C GLN A 14 -2.13 -11.02 -20.23
N PHE A 15 -1.18 -11.76 -20.80
CA PHE A 15 0.23 -11.72 -20.44
C PHE A 15 0.77 -10.28 -20.50
N ASP A 16 0.55 -9.63 -21.65
CA ASP A 16 1.05 -8.28 -21.92
C ASP A 16 0.59 -7.24 -20.90
N LYS A 17 -0.62 -7.38 -20.34
CA LYS A 17 -1.12 -6.47 -19.30
C LYS A 17 -0.37 -6.63 -17.98
N ILE A 18 -0.01 -7.86 -17.61
CA ILE A 18 0.73 -8.14 -16.38
C ILE A 18 2.16 -7.63 -16.56
N THR A 19 2.82 -7.98 -17.68
CA THR A 19 4.18 -7.53 -17.97
C THR A 19 4.27 -6.01 -18.08
N ALA A 20 3.35 -5.35 -18.79
CA ALA A 20 3.33 -3.89 -18.90
C ALA A 20 3.17 -3.22 -17.53
N ARG A 21 2.40 -3.83 -16.63
CA ARG A 21 2.26 -3.31 -15.27
C ARG A 21 3.54 -3.44 -14.46
N VAL A 22 4.18 -4.61 -14.46
CA VAL A 22 5.45 -4.83 -13.75
C VAL A 22 6.55 -3.93 -14.32
N SER A 23 6.65 -3.84 -15.65
CA SER A 23 7.65 -3.02 -16.34
C SER A 23 7.55 -1.53 -15.98
N ARG A 24 6.33 -0.99 -15.80
CA ARG A 24 6.14 0.39 -15.33
C ARG A 24 6.70 0.66 -13.94
N LEU A 25 6.88 -0.38 -13.12
CA LEU A 25 7.44 -0.28 -11.77
C LEU A 25 8.96 -0.51 -11.75
N CYS A 26 9.58 -0.86 -12.88
CA CYS A 26 11.01 -1.07 -13.02
C CYS A 26 11.81 0.23 -13.28
N TYR A 27 11.21 1.41 -13.11
CA TYR A 27 11.90 2.68 -13.37
C TYR A 27 13.15 2.84 -12.50
N GLY A 28 14.29 3.19 -13.11
CA GLY A 28 15.56 3.37 -12.39
C GLY A 28 16.12 2.10 -11.73
N LEU A 29 15.62 0.92 -12.10
CA LEU A 29 16.25 -0.37 -11.75
C LEU A 29 17.18 -0.80 -12.88
N ASP A 30 18.14 -1.66 -12.57
CA ASP A 30 19.08 -2.20 -13.56
C ASP A 30 18.34 -3.03 -14.65
N PRO A 31 18.31 -2.57 -15.91
CA PRO A 31 17.60 -3.25 -16.99
C PRO A 31 18.28 -4.55 -17.45
N ASP A 32 19.56 -4.73 -17.17
CA ASP A 32 20.31 -5.93 -17.57
C ASP A 32 20.03 -7.09 -16.61
N HIS A 33 19.64 -6.79 -15.37
CA HIS A 33 19.39 -7.77 -14.32
C HIS A 33 17.90 -7.95 -13.96
N VAL A 34 17.08 -6.90 -14.08
CA VAL A 34 15.66 -6.94 -13.71
C VAL A 34 14.78 -7.15 -14.93
N ASP A 35 14.27 -8.37 -15.08
CA ASP A 35 13.36 -8.76 -16.17
C ASP A 35 11.91 -8.92 -15.66
N ALA A 36 11.05 -8.00 -16.11
CA ALA A 36 9.61 -8.05 -15.85
C ALA A 36 8.90 -9.23 -16.53
N ALA A 37 9.40 -9.70 -17.67
CA ALA A 37 8.84 -10.86 -18.37
C ALA A 37 9.12 -12.15 -17.60
N ALA A 38 10.34 -12.31 -17.06
CA ALA A 38 10.69 -13.42 -16.19
C ALA A 38 9.75 -13.55 -14.98
N ILE A 39 9.43 -12.44 -14.31
CA ILE A 39 8.45 -12.42 -13.21
C ILE A 39 7.08 -12.86 -13.74
N THR A 40 6.63 -12.28 -14.86
CA THR A 40 5.30 -12.56 -15.41
C THR A 40 5.12 -14.04 -15.75
N MET A 41 6.13 -14.67 -16.34
CA MET A 41 6.12 -16.11 -16.66
C MET A 41 5.95 -16.96 -15.40
N LYS A 42 6.70 -16.66 -14.33
CA LYS A 42 6.60 -17.37 -13.05
C LYS A 42 5.25 -17.16 -12.37
N VAL A 43 4.73 -15.93 -12.40
CA VAL A 43 3.41 -15.60 -11.83
C VAL A 43 2.33 -16.41 -12.52
N ILE A 44 2.30 -16.44 -13.85
CA ILE A 44 1.26 -17.15 -14.61
C ILE A 44 1.25 -18.64 -14.34
N ALA A 45 2.41 -19.26 -14.13
CA ALA A 45 2.50 -20.67 -13.75
C ALA A 45 1.81 -20.96 -12.39
N GLY A 46 1.77 -19.99 -11.48
CA GLY A 46 1.08 -20.08 -10.19
C GLY A 46 -0.39 -19.64 -10.21
N VAL A 47 -0.91 -19.14 -11.34
CA VAL A 47 -2.28 -18.63 -11.41
C VAL A 47 -3.28 -19.75 -11.68
N TYR A 48 -4.39 -19.74 -10.95
CA TYR A 48 -5.55 -20.60 -11.19
C TYR A 48 -6.77 -19.80 -11.68
N GLN A 49 -7.76 -20.50 -12.24
CA GLN A 49 -8.97 -19.88 -12.75
C GLN A 49 -9.80 -19.24 -11.63
N GLY A 50 -10.11 -17.95 -11.77
CA GLY A 50 -10.90 -17.21 -10.79
C GLY A 50 -10.07 -16.51 -9.70
N VAL A 51 -8.75 -16.41 -9.85
CA VAL A 51 -7.92 -15.60 -8.94
C VAL A 51 -8.35 -14.12 -8.98
N ASN A 52 -8.27 -13.45 -7.83
CA ASN A 52 -8.49 -12.00 -7.75
C ASN A 52 -7.22 -11.24 -8.21
N THR A 53 -7.40 -10.11 -8.89
CA THR A 53 -6.31 -9.17 -9.20
C THR A 53 -5.48 -8.71 -8.01
N ILE A 54 -6.04 -8.71 -6.79
CA ILE A 54 -5.29 -8.44 -5.55
C ILE A 54 -4.29 -9.56 -5.29
N GLN A 55 -4.75 -10.81 -5.28
CA GLN A 55 -3.91 -11.99 -5.07
C GLN A 55 -2.87 -12.15 -6.18
N LEU A 56 -3.20 -11.74 -7.41
CA LEU A 56 -2.26 -11.73 -8.53
C LEU A 56 -1.11 -10.75 -8.29
N ASP A 57 -1.41 -9.54 -7.79
CA ASP A 57 -0.38 -8.55 -7.46
C ASP A 57 0.46 -9.03 -6.26
N ASP A 58 -0.15 -9.68 -5.27
CA ASP A 58 0.57 -10.26 -4.12
C ASP A 58 1.53 -11.39 -4.56
N LEU A 59 1.06 -12.31 -5.41
CA LEU A 59 1.89 -13.36 -6.00
C LEU A 59 3.05 -12.77 -6.83
N ALA A 60 2.81 -11.69 -7.57
CA ALA A 60 3.85 -11.01 -8.32
C ALA A 60 4.91 -10.36 -7.40
N ALA A 61 4.49 -9.73 -6.30
CA ALA A 61 5.39 -9.16 -5.32
C ALA A 61 6.22 -10.25 -4.62
N GLU A 62 5.61 -11.37 -4.21
CA GLU A 62 6.31 -12.51 -3.61
C GLU A 62 7.30 -13.14 -4.59
N THR A 63 6.90 -13.35 -5.84
CA THR A 63 7.76 -13.89 -6.89
C THR A 63 8.98 -13.00 -7.13
N ALA A 64 8.77 -11.68 -7.20
CA ALA A 64 9.87 -10.72 -7.30
C ALA A 64 10.77 -10.79 -6.06
N ALA A 65 10.21 -10.88 -4.85
CA ALA A 65 11.01 -10.99 -3.64
C ALA A 65 11.90 -12.24 -3.61
N TYR A 66 11.41 -13.39 -4.11
CA TYR A 66 12.22 -14.60 -4.27
C TYR A 66 13.40 -14.43 -5.24
N MET A 67 13.27 -13.53 -6.23
CA MET A 67 14.31 -13.23 -7.21
C MET A 67 15.37 -12.25 -6.69
N THR A 68 15.26 -11.79 -5.44
CA THR A 68 16.31 -11.01 -4.76
C THR A 68 17.64 -11.75 -4.69
N THR A 69 17.61 -13.09 -4.69
CA THR A 69 18.83 -13.92 -4.74
C THR A 69 19.61 -13.78 -6.05
N THR A 70 18.95 -13.35 -7.13
CA THR A 70 19.59 -13.05 -8.42
C THR A 70 20.15 -11.63 -8.44
N HIS A 71 19.37 -10.62 -8.03
CA HIS A 71 19.80 -9.23 -7.97
C HIS A 71 19.00 -8.45 -6.92
N PRO A 72 19.63 -7.55 -6.12
CA PRO A 72 18.97 -6.82 -5.06
C PRO A 72 17.80 -5.92 -5.53
N ASP A 73 17.83 -5.40 -6.76
CA ASP A 73 16.75 -4.55 -7.29
C ASP A 73 15.40 -5.26 -7.38
N TYR A 74 15.38 -6.60 -7.42
CA TYR A 74 14.12 -7.35 -7.33
C TYR A 74 13.42 -7.14 -5.98
N ALA A 75 14.14 -6.88 -4.90
CA ALA A 75 13.54 -6.53 -3.61
C ALA A 75 12.85 -5.16 -3.65
N VAL A 76 13.42 -4.21 -4.40
CA VAL A 76 12.81 -2.89 -4.63
C VAL A 76 11.56 -3.04 -5.50
N LEU A 77 11.66 -3.79 -6.59
CA LEU A 77 10.52 -4.07 -7.47
C LEU A 77 9.37 -4.76 -6.72
N ALA A 78 9.69 -5.77 -5.90
CA ALA A 78 8.73 -6.46 -5.06
C ALA A 78 7.99 -5.51 -4.11
N ALA A 79 8.73 -4.61 -3.45
CA ALA A 79 8.15 -3.55 -2.63
C ALA A 79 7.23 -2.64 -3.45
N ARG A 80 7.67 -2.19 -4.63
CA ARG A 80 6.87 -1.31 -5.48
C ARG A 80 5.57 -1.96 -5.94
N ILE A 81 5.58 -3.24 -6.26
CA ILE A 81 4.36 -4.00 -6.60
C ILE A 81 3.43 -4.04 -5.39
N ALA A 82 3.94 -4.37 -4.20
CA ALA A 82 3.16 -4.46 -2.97
C ALA A 82 2.54 -3.10 -2.57
N VAL A 83 3.33 -2.02 -2.60
CA VAL A 83 2.89 -0.65 -2.34
C VAL A 83 1.83 -0.20 -3.35
N SER A 84 2.05 -0.46 -4.64
CA SER A 84 1.06 -0.18 -5.70
C SER A 84 -0.26 -0.93 -5.47
N ASN A 85 -0.19 -2.17 -4.96
CA ASN A 85 -1.37 -2.93 -4.59
C ASN A 85 -2.09 -2.31 -3.39
N LEU A 86 -1.35 -1.90 -2.35
CA LEU A 86 -1.89 -1.24 -1.16
C LEU A 86 -2.56 0.10 -1.50
N HIS A 87 -1.95 0.92 -2.35
CA HIS A 87 -2.51 2.21 -2.79
C HIS A 87 -3.87 2.04 -3.49
N LYS A 88 -4.09 0.94 -4.21
CA LYS A 88 -5.38 0.63 -4.85
C LYS A 88 -6.44 0.11 -3.89
N GLN A 89 -6.06 -0.25 -2.66
CA GLN A 89 -6.95 -0.78 -1.63
C GLN A 89 -7.24 0.24 -0.51
N THR A 90 -6.50 1.34 -0.45
CA THR A 90 -6.56 2.36 0.61
C THR A 90 -7.00 3.71 0.05
N LYS A 91 -7.66 4.52 0.88
CA LYS A 91 -8.03 5.89 0.53
C LYS A 91 -6.77 6.76 0.39
N LYS A 92 -6.79 7.66 -0.60
CA LYS A 92 -5.66 8.56 -0.85
C LYS A 92 -5.58 9.69 0.18
N GLN A 93 -6.70 10.31 0.55
CA GLN A 93 -6.69 11.45 1.48
C GLN A 93 -6.43 10.98 2.91
N PHE A 94 -5.48 11.62 3.60
CA PHE A 94 -5.10 11.30 4.97
C PHE A 94 -6.21 11.63 5.96
N SER A 95 -6.81 12.82 5.87
CA SER A 95 -7.93 13.21 6.75
C SER A 95 -9.11 12.22 6.65
N ALA A 96 -9.42 11.73 5.44
CA ALA A 96 -10.46 10.73 5.24
C ALA A 96 -10.17 9.41 5.97
N VAL A 97 -8.91 8.96 5.98
CA VAL A 97 -8.48 7.75 6.70
C VAL A 97 -8.56 7.97 8.21
N ILE A 98 -8.08 9.12 8.70
CA ILE A 98 -8.18 9.48 10.13
C ILE A 98 -9.65 9.54 10.58
N SER A 99 -10.55 10.04 9.73
CA SER A 99 -11.98 10.04 10.01
C SER A 99 -12.55 8.63 10.14
N ASP A 100 -12.22 7.72 9.21
CA ASP A 100 -12.67 6.33 9.30
C ASP A 100 -12.16 5.65 10.58
N LEU A 101 -10.91 5.92 10.97
CA LEU A 101 -10.29 5.35 12.17
C LEU A 101 -10.88 5.91 13.47
N TYR A 102 -11.24 7.19 13.50
CA TYR A 102 -11.88 7.83 14.66
C TYR A 102 -13.36 7.42 14.80
N HIS A 103 -14.07 7.24 13.70
CA HIS A 103 -15.47 6.80 13.70
C HIS A 103 -15.64 5.28 13.73
N TYR A 104 -14.55 4.53 13.90
CA TYR A 104 -14.61 3.08 13.89
C TYR A 104 -15.55 2.52 14.97
N VAL A 105 -16.44 1.63 14.53
CA VAL A 105 -17.36 0.86 15.39
C VAL A 105 -16.95 -0.60 15.30
N ASN A 106 -16.72 -1.24 16.45
CA ASN A 106 -16.34 -2.63 16.47
C ASN A 106 -17.51 -3.50 15.96
N PRO A 107 -17.33 -4.28 14.87
CA PRO A 107 -18.43 -5.00 14.24
C PRO A 107 -19.02 -6.10 15.12
N LYS A 108 -18.26 -6.63 16.09
CA LYS A 108 -18.69 -7.68 17.03
C LYS A 108 -19.48 -7.11 18.20
N THR A 109 -19.01 -6.02 18.80
CA THR A 109 -19.64 -5.43 20.00
C THR A 109 -20.65 -4.33 19.67
N LYS A 110 -20.65 -3.82 18.43
CA LYS A 110 -21.45 -2.68 17.96
C LYS A 110 -21.22 -1.39 18.77
N LYS A 111 -20.12 -1.32 19.52
CA LYS A 111 -19.73 -0.14 20.29
C LYS A 111 -18.67 0.66 19.55
N ARG A 112 -18.71 1.98 19.74
CA ARG A 112 -17.68 2.90 19.25
C ARG A 112 -16.34 2.53 19.89
N ALA A 113 -15.31 2.37 19.06
CA ALA A 113 -13.97 1.99 19.48
C ALA A 113 -12.95 2.80 18.65
N PRO A 114 -12.83 4.12 18.90
CA PRO A 114 -11.96 4.98 18.10
C PRO A 114 -10.50 4.50 18.22
N MET A 115 -9.79 4.46 17.09
CA MET A 115 -8.36 4.11 17.07
C MET A 115 -7.44 5.34 17.17
N ILE A 116 -8.02 6.54 17.07
CA ILE A 116 -7.33 7.83 17.12
C ILE A 116 -7.92 8.62 18.29
N SER A 117 -7.10 9.41 18.99
CA SER A 117 -7.56 10.31 20.04
C SER A 117 -8.43 11.43 19.46
N GLU A 118 -9.32 11.99 20.27
CA GLU A 118 -10.16 13.11 19.85
C GLU A 118 -9.34 14.36 19.54
N GLU A 119 -8.29 14.61 20.30
CA GLU A 119 -7.33 15.70 20.09
C GLU A 119 -6.67 15.60 18.71
N THR A 120 -5.99 14.48 18.41
CA THR A 120 -5.35 14.26 17.11
C THR A 120 -6.36 14.32 15.98
N TYR A 121 -7.55 13.75 16.16
CA TYR A 121 -8.61 13.82 15.15
C TYR A 121 -9.00 15.28 14.85
N LYS A 122 -9.22 16.10 15.89
CA LYS A 122 -9.61 17.49 15.74
C LYS A 122 -8.53 18.30 15.03
N THR A 123 -7.27 18.19 15.48
CA THR A 123 -6.14 18.86 14.84
C THR A 123 -6.01 18.50 13.37
N VAL A 124 -6.14 17.21 13.02
CA VAL A 124 -6.08 16.78 11.62
C VAL A 124 -7.24 17.34 10.80
N MET A 125 -8.44 17.46 11.38
CA MET A 125 -9.60 18.01 10.68
C MET A 125 -9.51 19.51 10.47
N ASP A 126 -9.04 20.24 11.49
CA ASP A 126 -8.87 21.69 11.43
C ASP A 126 -7.79 22.10 10.40
N HIS A 127 -6.76 21.26 10.20
CA HIS A 127 -5.67 21.47 9.25
C HIS A 127 -5.67 20.48 8.06
N ALA A 128 -6.85 19.96 7.70
CA ALA A 128 -6.96 18.85 6.76
C ALA A 128 -6.34 19.14 5.38
N GLU A 129 -6.55 20.34 4.82
CA GLU A 129 -6.05 20.68 3.49
C GLU A 129 -4.52 20.70 3.45
N GLU A 130 -3.91 21.37 4.42
CA GLU A 130 -2.47 21.52 4.57
C GLU A 130 -1.79 20.15 4.75
N LEU A 131 -2.25 19.35 5.72
CA LEU A 131 -1.70 18.02 6.00
C LEU A 131 -1.90 17.03 4.83
N ASN A 132 -3.04 17.09 4.14
CA ASN A 132 -3.27 16.26 2.96
C ASN A 132 -2.32 16.63 1.81
N SER A 133 -2.01 17.91 1.64
CA SER A 133 -1.14 18.40 0.56
C SER A 133 0.35 18.15 0.84
N ALA A 134 0.76 18.15 2.11
CA ALA A 134 2.13 17.89 2.53
C ALA A 134 2.59 16.44 2.27
N ILE A 135 1.66 15.48 2.20
CA ILE A 135 2.01 14.07 2.03
C ILE A 135 2.42 13.75 0.60
N VAL A 136 3.68 13.34 0.44
CA VAL A 136 4.25 12.86 -0.83
C VAL A 136 4.19 11.32 -0.89
N TYR A 137 3.13 10.78 -1.51
CA TYR A 137 2.92 9.32 -1.61
C TYR A 137 3.97 8.56 -2.41
N ASP A 138 4.76 9.24 -3.25
CA ASP A 138 5.84 8.58 -3.99
C ASP A 138 6.94 8.06 -3.06
N ARG A 139 7.07 8.64 -1.85
CA ARG A 139 7.99 8.16 -0.82
C ARG A 139 7.64 6.75 -0.31
N ASP A 140 6.40 6.28 -0.49
CA ASP A 140 6.04 4.90 -0.16
C ASP A 140 6.79 3.88 -1.04
N PHE A 141 7.29 4.27 -2.22
CA PHE A 141 8.06 3.39 -3.09
C PHE A 141 9.54 3.24 -2.71
N ASN A 142 9.99 3.94 -1.67
CA ASN A 142 11.38 3.88 -1.18
C ASN A 142 11.65 2.72 -0.21
N TYR A 143 10.61 2.03 0.26
CA TYR A 143 10.79 0.86 1.12
C TYR A 143 11.31 -0.33 0.33
N GLN A 144 12.09 -1.19 0.99
CA GLN A 144 12.37 -2.54 0.51
C GLN A 144 11.22 -3.49 0.90
N TYR A 145 11.06 -4.60 0.18
CA TYR A 145 9.93 -5.52 0.35
C TYR A 145 9.72 -5.99 1.80
N PHE A 146 10.77 -6.45 2.48
CA PHE A 146 10.66 -6.92 3.87
C PHE A 146 10.35 -5.80 4.86
N GLY A 147 10.88 -4.60 4.63
CA GLY A 147 10.55 -3.41 5.42
C GLY A 147 9.06 -3.06 5.29
N PHE A 148 8.56 -3.03 4.05
CA PHE A 148 7.15 -2.79 3.78
C PHE A 148 6.24 -3.87 4.40
N LYS A 149 6.58 -5.16 4.26
CA LYS A 149 5.80 -6.25 4.86
C LYS A 149 5.77 -6.21 6.39
N THR A 150 6.84 -5.74 7.01
CA THR A 150 6.87 -5.49 8.46
C THR A 150 5.89 -4.38 8.85
N LEU A 151 5.90 -3.27 8.11
CA LEU A 151 4.95 -2.17 8.31
C LEU A 151 3.50 -2.64 8.12
N GLU A 152 3.21 -3.33 7.02
CA GLU A 152 1.89 -3.84 6.67
C GLU A 152 1.34 -4.80 7.75
N ARG A 153 2.20 -5.63 8.34
CA ARG A 153 1.79 -6.62 9.33
C ARG A 153 1.42 -5.99 10.68
N SER A 154 2.23 -5.04 11.17
CA SER A 154 2.17 -4.65 12.58
C SER A 154 1.94 -3.16 12.83
N TYR A 155 2.22 -2.27 11.86
CA TYR A 155 2.27 -0.82 12.10
C TYR A 155 1.12 -0.06 11.43
N LEU A 156 0.67 -0.50 10.26
CA LEU A 156 -0.44 0.15 9.56
C LEU A 156 -1.77 -0.23 10.21
N LEU A 157 -2.57 0.78 10.60
CA LEU A 157 -3.86 0.54 11.24
C LEU A 157 -4.84 -0.15 10.28
N ARG A 158 -5.71 -0.98 10.86
CA ARG A 158 -6.63 -1.85 10.12
C ARG A 158 -8.07 -1.58 10.50
N LEU A 159 -8.91 -1.47 9.49
CA LEU A 159 -10.36 -1.46 9.63
C LEU A 159 -10.91 -2.81 9.19
N GLU A 160 -11.64 -3.48 10.07
CA GLU A 160 -12.25 -4.79 9.79
C GLU A 160 -11.24 -5.85 9.27
N GLY A 161 -10.01 -5.80 9.81
CA GLY A 161 -8.92 -6.71 9.42
C GLY A 161 -8.17 -6.33 8.14
N LYS A 162 -8.64 -5.33 7.39
CA LYS A 162 -7.98 -4.79 6.20
C LYS A 162 -7.16 -3.56 6.53
N VAL A 163 -5.99 -3.43 5.91
CA VAL A 163 -5.14 -2.25 6.09
C VAL A 163 -5.86 -1.02 5.55
N ALA A 164 -5.98 0.01 6.39
CA ALA A 164 -6.65 1.27 6.06
C ALA A 164 -5.64 2.38 5.75
N GLU A 165 -4.48 2.34 6.40
CA GLU A 165 -3.42 3.35 6.29
C GLU A 165 -2.35 2.98 5.26
N ARG A 166 -1.76 4.00 4.65
CA ARG A 166 -0.51 3.93 3.89
C ARG A 166 0.69 4.27 4.79
N PRO A 167 1.92 3.87 4.44
CA PRO A 167 3.10 4.21 5.24
C PRO A 167 3.26 5.72 5.48
N GLN A 168 3.11 6.58 4.45
CA GLN A 168 3.13 8.03 4.68
C GLN A 168 2.04 8.53 5.65
N GLN A 169 0.83 7.92 5.60
CA GLN A 169 -0.26 8.30 6.49
C GLN A 169 0.04 7.91 7.94
N MET A 170 0.69 6.77 8.15
CA MET A 170 1.18 6.35 9.46
C MET A 170 2.23 7.33 10.00
N ILE A 171 3.19 7.75 9.17
CA ILE A 171 4.21 8.74 9.56
C ILE A 171 3.56 10.07 9.94
N MET A 172 2.68 10.60 9.09
CA MET A 172 1.98 11.86 9.37
C MET A 172 1.13 11.77 10.64
N ARG A 173 0.45 10.64 10.88
CA ARG A 173 -0.27 10.41 12.15
C ARG A 173 0.66 10.45 13.36
N VAL A 174 1.86 9.87 13.25
CA VAL A 174 2.85 9.91 14.34
C VAL A 174 3.36 11.34 14.54
N ALA A 175 3.67 12.07 13.46
CA ALA A 175 4.13 13.46 13.54
C ALA A 175 3.08 14.37 14.21
N VAL A 176 1.82 14.33 13.77
CA VAL A 176 0.73 15.10 14.42
C VAL A 176 0.50 14.61 15.85
N GLY A 177 0.68 13.32 16.13
CA GLY A 177 0.60 12.78 17.49
C GLY A 177 1.71 13.28 18.43
N ILE A 178 2.86 13.68 17.91
CA ILE A 178 4.00 14.22 18.67
C ILE A 178 3.89 15.75 18.81
N HIS A 179 3.59 16.45 17.71
CA HIS A 179 3.64 17.90 17.62
C HIS A 179 2.30 18.59 17.92
N GLY A 180 1.19 17.85 17.92
CA GLY A 180 -0.13 18.40 18.21
C GLY A 180 -0.50 19.49 17.19
N GLU A 181 -0.90 20.67 17.70
CA GLU A 181 -1.31 21.83 16.89
C GLU A 181 -0.14 22.53 16.17
N ASP A 182 1.12 22.17 16.42
CA ASP A 182 2.28 22.69 15.69
C ASP A 182 2.45 21.95 14.34
N ILE A 183 1.69 22.40 13.34
CA ILE A 183 1.63 21.78 12.01
C ILE A 183 2.93 21.97 11.22
N GLU A 184 3.63 23.09 11.40
CA GLU A 184 4.91 23.33 10.73
C GLU A 184 5.94 22.28 11.17
N ALA A 185 6.07 22.04 12.48
CA ALA A 185 6.95 21.01 13.00
C ALA A 185 6.51 19.59 12.61
N ALA A 186 5.19 19.34 12.55
CA ALA A 186 4.65 18.06 12.09
C ALA A 186 4.98 17.76 10.62
N ILE A 187 5.02 18.78 9.76
CA ILE A 187 5.34 18.63 8.32
C ILE A 187 6.84 18.49 8.08
N GLU A 188 7.69 19.09 8.92
CA GLU A 188 9.15 19.01 8.81
C GLU A 188 9.71 17.60 9.09
N THR A 189 9.01 16.82 9.93
CA THR A 189 9.41 15.47 10.37
C THR A 189 9.53 14.44 9.24
#